data_AF-A0AAU3RRC8-F1
#
_entry.id   AF-A0AAU3RRC8-F1
#
_cell.length_a   1.000
_cell.length_b   1.000
_cell.length_c   1.000
_cell.angle_alpha   90.00
_cell.angle_beta   90.00
_cell.angle_gamma   90.00
#
_symmetry.space_group_name_H-M   'P 1'
#
loop_
_entity.id
_entity.type
_entity.pdbx_description
1 polymer ?
#
loop_
_entity_poly.entity_id
_entity_poly.type
_entity_poly.pdbx_seq_one_letter_code
_entity_poly.pdbx_strand_id
1 'polypeptide(L)' 'MATFPLPHDLATDQVARYDAYRRLTDPAPDGTAAARRSLERLAVLIAAHPYWDPDGPSAAARTALHEQARREAQP' A
#
# COMPACT_ATOMS: atom_id res chain seq x y z
N MET A 1 -10.07 4.94 -23.55
CA MET A 1 -9.75 4.28 -22.27
C MET A 1 -9.56 5.37 -21.23
N ALA A 2 -10.30 5.35 -20.13
CA ALA A 2 -10.11 6.34 -19.07
C ALA A 2 -8.78 6.06 -18.36
N THR A 3 -7.82 6.98 -18.49
CA THR A 3 -6.61 6.98 -17.68
C THR A 3 -6.98 7.47 -16.30
N PHE A 4 -7.09 6.56 -15.34
CA PHE A 4 -7.22 6.94 -13.93
C PHE A 4 -5.82 7.30 -13.42
N PRO A 5 -5.56 8.56 -13.04
CA PRO A 5 -4.30 8.90 -12.41
C PRO A 5 -4.15 8.08 -11.12
N LEU A 6 -2.94 7.59 -10.87
CA LEU A 6 -2.62 6.83 -9.67
C LEU A 6 -2.80 7.74 -8.44
N PRO A 7 -3.68 7.39 -7.49
CA PRO A 7 -3.90 8.21 -6.30
C PRO A 7 -2.62 8.22 -5.48
N HIS A 8 -2.06 9.41 -5.24
CA HIS A 8 -0.79 9.57 -4.54
C HIS A 8 -0.88 9.13 -3.07
N ASP A 9 -2.02 9.36 -2.44
CA ASP A 9 -2.37 8.87 -1.11
C ASP A 9 -2.37 7.33 -1.04
N LEU A 10 -3.02 6.67 -2.00
CA LEU A 10 -3.03 5.20 -2.06
C LEU A 10 -1.65 4.61 -2.34
N ALA A 11 -0.85 5.24 -3.20
CA ALA A 11 0.52 4.84 -3.44
C ALA A 11 1.36 4.96 -2.15
N THR A 12 1.20 6.07 -1.42
CA THR A 12 1.87 6.31 -0.13
C THR A 12 1.48 5.26 0.91
N ASP A 13 0.19 4.92 1.02
CA ASP A 13 -0.30 3.89 1.94
C ASP A 13 0.25 2.49 1.60
N GLN A 14 0.39 2.18 0.31
CA GLN A 14 0.98 0.91 -0.16
C GLN A 14 2.48 0.84 0.16
N VAL A 15 3.23 1.93 -0.01
CA VAL A 15 4.64 2.03 0.40
C VAL A 15 4.77 1.82 1.91
N ALA A 16 3.96 2.53 2.71
CA ALA A 16 3.96 2.38 4.16
C ALA A 16 3.64 0.95 4.61
N ARG A 17 2.82 0.22 3.84
CA ARG A 17 2.51 -1.19 4.09
C ARG A 17 3.73 -2.08 3.85
N TYR A 18 4.50 -1.85 2.79
CA TYR A 18 5.75 -2.57 2.54
C TYR A 18 6.79 -2.31 3.64
N ASP A 19 6.94 -1.08 4.10
CA ASP A 19 7.84 -0.73 5.20
C ASP A 19 7.45 -1.39 6.51
N ALA A 20 6.15 -1.46 6.81
CA ALA A 20 5.67 -2.12 8.01
C ALA A 20 5.91 -3.65 7.95
N TYR A 21 5.79 -4.28 6.77
CA TYR A 21 6.22 -5.67 6.61
C TYR A 21 7.73 -5.84 6.83
N ARG A 22 8.57 -4.95 6.30
CA ARG A 22 10.01 -5.00 6.52
C ARG A 22 10.37 -4.93 8.02
N ARG A 23 9.71 -4.03 8.76
CA ARG A 23 9.89 -3.91 10.22
C ARG A 23 9.44 -5.16 10.98
N LEU A 24 8.42 -5.87 10.49
CA LEU A 24 8.02 -7.15 11.10
C LEU A 24 9.00 -8.30 10.79
N THR A 25 9.74 -8.21 9.69
CA THR A 25 10.78 -9.21 9.36
C THR A 25 12.13 -8.94 10.01
N ASP A 26 12.33 -7.74 10.57
CA ASP A 26 13.52 -7.39 11.34
C ASP A 26 13.46 -8.03 12.74
N PRO A 27 14.47 -8.80 13.16
CA PRO A 27 14.52 -9.44 14.48
C PRO A 27 14.72 -8.46 15.66
N ALA A 28 14.75 -7.14 15.43
CA ALA A 28 14.86 -6.15 16.49
C ALA A 28 13.67 -6.19 17.48
N PRO A 29 13.91 -6.09 18.80
CA PRO A 29 12.88 -6.23 19.83
C PRO A 29 11.90 -5.05 19.89
N ASP A 30 12.29 -3.90 19.35
CA ASP A 30 11.52 -2.65 19.44
C ASP A 30 10.72 -2.40 18.15
N GLY A 31 9.40 -2.23 18.29
CA GLY A 31 8.56 -1.73 17.20
C GLY A 31 7.63 -2.74 16.52
N THR A 32 7.69 -4.04 16.85
CA THR A 32 6.78 -5.07 16.27
C THR A 32 5.30 -4.76 16.51
N ALA A 33 4.93 -4.37 17.74
CA ALA A 33 3.55 -3.98 18.05
C ALA A 33 3.10 -2.71 17.32
N ALA A 34 4.02 -1.75 17.13
CA ALA A 34 3.75 -0.53 16.37
C ALA A 34 3.59 -0.84 14.87
N ALA A 35 4.46 -1.67 14.30
CA ALA A 35 4.39 -2.11 12.92
C ALA A 35 3.10 -2.89 12.64
N ARG A 36 2.68 -3.77 13.57
CA ARG A 36 1.42 -4.51 13.44
C ARG A 36 0.20 -3.60 13.46
N ARG A 37 0.13 -2.63 14.38
CA ARG A 37 -0.95 -1.62 14.42
C ARG A 37 -0.97 -0.77 13.15
N SER A 38 0.20 -0.40 12.63
CA SER A 38 0.28 0.34 11.37
C SER A 38 -0.23 -0.51 10.20
N LEU A 39 0.09 -1.79 10.13
CA LEU A 39 -0.44 -2.70 9.09
C LEU A 39 -1.96 -2.84 9.17
N GLU A 40 -2.53 -3.00 10.36
CA GLU A 40 -3.98 -3.08 10.55
C GLU A 40 -4.68 -1.81 10.06
N ARG A 41 -4.15 -0.64 10.43
CA ARG A 41 -4.68 0.66 9.96
C ARG A 41 -4.57 0.80 8.44
N LEU A 42 -3.40 0.50 7.87
CA LEU A 42 -3.16 0.62 6.43
C LEU A 42 -4.01 -0.37 5.63
N ALA A 43 -4.23 -1.58 6.15
CA ALA A 43 -5.12 -2.56 5.50
C ALA A 43 -6.55 -2.02 5.38
N VAL A 44 -7.06 -1.34 6.43
CA VAL A 44 -8.38 -0.71 6.40
C VAL A 44 -8.43 0.46 5.41
N LEU A 45 -7.44 1.37 5.46
CA LEU A 45 -7.38 2.54 4.57
C LEU A 45 -7.30 2.13 3.09
N ILE A 46 -6.40 1.21 2.76
CA ILE A 46 -6.24 0.69 1.40
C ILE A 46 -7.53 0.01 0.95
N ALA A 47 -8.14 -0.87 1.76
CA ALA A 47 -9.34 -1.60 1.36
C ALA A 47 -10.57 -0.69 1.20
N ALA A 48 -10.66 0.41 1.96
CA ALA A 48 -11.75 1.37 1.89
C ALA A 48 -11.60 2.40 0.75
N HIS A 49 -10.48 2.38 0.02
CA HIS A 49 -10.23 3.39 -1.01
C HIS A 49 -11.15 3.19 -2.23
N PRO A 50 -11.81 4.26 -2.75
CA PRO A 50 -12.66 4.20 -3.96
C PRO A 50 -11.99 3.68 -5.24
N TYR A 51 -10.66 3.47 -5.19
CA TYR A 51 -9.87 2.94 -6.30
C TYR A 51 -10.19 1.45 -6.54
N TRP A 52 -10.70 0.77 -5.51
CA TRP A 52 -11.07 -0.64 -5.57
C TRP A 52 -12.54 -0.87 -5.93
N ASP A 53 -13.33 0.18 -6.09
CA ASP A 53 -14.74 0.07 -6.46
C ASP A 53 -14.91 -0.67 -7.80
N PRO A 54 -16.08 -1.30 -8.03
CA PRO A 54 -16.37 -2.01 -9.28
C PRO A 54 -16.24 -1.15 -10.53
N ASP A 55 -16.62 0.13 -10.43
CA ASP A 55 -16.49 1.14 -11.50
C ASP A 55 -15.11 1.83 -11.51
N GLY A 56 -14.21 1.36 -10.65
CA GLY A 56 -12.87 1.88 -10.50
C GLY A 56 -11.90 1.45 -11.61
N PRO A 57 -10.61 1.77 -11.43
CA PRO A 57 -9.56 1.48 -12.39
C PRO A 57 -9.46 0.01 -12.83
N SER A 58 -9.00 -0.18 -14.06
CA SER A 58 -8.79 -1.50 -14.66
C SER A 58 -7.79 -2.36 -13.88
N ALA A 59 -7.82 -3.67 -14.09
CA ALA A 59 -6.83 -4.59 -13.52
C ALA A 59 -5.37 -4.17 -13.85
N ALA A 60 -5.13 -3.65 -15.06
CA ALA A 60 -3.82 -3.15 -15.46
C ALA A 60 -3.38 -1.92 -14.62
N ALA A 61 -4.30 -0.99 -14.35
CA ALA A 61 -4.02 0.16 -13.49
C ALA A 61 -3.73 -0.27 -12.04
N ARG A 62 -4.46 -1.25 -11.52
CA ARG A 62 -4.21 -1.85 -10.20
C ARG A 62 -2.83 -2.51 -10.11
N THR A 63 -2.41 -3.22 -11.15
CA THR A 63 -1.05 -3.77 -11.24
C THR A 63 0.00 -2.66 -11.28
N ALA A 64 -0.20 -1.62 -12.11
CA ALA A 64 0.72 -0.49 -12.20
C ALA A 64 0.92 0.21 -10.85
N LEU A 65 -0.16 0.37 -10.06
CA LEU A 65 -0.10 0.90 -8.69
C LEU A 65 0.81 0.04 -7.79
N HIS A 66 0.60 -1.28 -7.77
CA HIS A 66 1.41 -2.18 -6.95
C HIS A 66 2.89 -2.17 -7.37
N GLU A 67 3.16 -2.12 -8.68
CA GLU A 67 4.54 -2.03 -9.19
C GLU A 67 5.22 -0.72 -8.78
N GLN A 68 4.51 0.41 -8.89
CA GLN A 68 5.05 1.71 -8.48
C GLN A 68 5.34 1.73 -6.97
N ALA A 69 4.37 1.37 -6.14
CA ALA A 69 4.56 1.34 -4.69
C ALA A 69 5.71 0.40 -4.27
N ARG A 70 5.87 -0.73 -4.97
CA ARG A 70 7.00 -1.64 -4.73
C ARG A 70 8.35 -1.02 -5.10
N ARG A 71 8.43 -0.30 -6.23
CA ARG A 71 9.66 0.41 -6.64
C ARG A 71 10.04 1.51 -5.66
N GLU A 72 9.06 2.24 -5.13
CA GLU A 72 9.26 3.30 -4.14
C GLU A 72 9.65 2.77 -2.76
N ALA A 73 9.15 1.59 -2.36
CA ALA A 73 9.51 0.95 -1.09
C ALA A 73 10.88 0.23 -1.13
N GLN A 74 11.45 0.05 -2.31
CA GLN A 74 12.77 -0.54 -2.51
C GLN A 74 13.83 0.57 -2.39
N PRO A 75 14.87 0.40 -1.54
CA PRO A 75 15.90 1.43 -1.34
C PRO A 75 16.79 1.62 -2.56
#